data_AF-A0A956T8S7-F1
#
_entry.id   AF-A0A956T8S7-F1
#
_cell.length_a   1.000
_cell.length_b   1.000
_cell.length_c   1.000
_cell.angle_alpha   90.00
_cell.angle_beta   90.00
_cell.angle_gamma   90.00
#
_symmetry.space_group_name_H-M   'P 1'
#
loop_
_entity.id
_entity.type
_entity.pdbx_description
1 polymer ?
#
loop_
_entity_poly.entity_id
_entity_poly.type
_entity_poly.pdbx_seq_one_letter_code
_entity_poly.pdbx_strand_id
1 'polypeptide(L)'
;MTACETYDVIVVGGGSSGVAAAVASARAGANTLLIEQNGYLGGTATASLVTPMMPNQSKGVNLTEGLYEEVLLDLAQRWGGAQRFSDNNPGWVNPELLKAYLDELCTTAGVTVRYDMTLIGVERHQESISALNCIFHGQTVRYQAKRFIDASGNATLSYLANVPMLDDEGHQALSLRFIMGGVNLEQLADWIRQWDPDNKNSAIYRHPNGHYMLSTAHTLDDDSWLLRPVFEEGLREGLITEAEAAYFQ
;
A
#
# COMPACT_ATOMS: atom_id res chain seq x y z
N MET A 1 -5.11 -35.77 -0.40
CA MET A 1 -4.55 -34.83 -1.40
C MET A 1 -5.73 -34.14 -2.06
N THR A 2 -5.96 -32.88 -1.68
CA THR A 2 -6.95 -31.99 -2.32
C THR A 2 -6.57 -31.76 -3.78
N ALA A 3 -7.56 -31.56 -4.65
CA ALA A 3 -7.37 -31.45 -6.09
C ALA A 3 -6.32 -30.38 -6.45
N CYS A 4 -5.46 -30.69 -7.42
CA CYS A 4 -4.43 -29.77 -7.88
C CYS A 4 -5.05 -28.71 -8.79
N GLU A 5 -5.26 -27.50 -8.27
CA GLU A 5 -5.72 -26.36 -9.07
C GLU A 5 -4.57 -25.90 -9.98
N THR A 6 -4.82 -25.84 -11.29
CA THR A 6 -3.85 -25.43 -12.31
C THR A 6 -4.23 -24.07 -12.86
N TYR A 7 -3.27 -23.14 -12.88
CA TYR A 7 -3.42 -21.78 -13.35
C TYR A 7 -2.50 -21.51 -14.56
N ASP A 8 -2.76 -20.43 -15.29
CA ASP A 8 -1.83 -19.95 -16.30
C ASP A 8 -0.71 -19.12 -15.65
N VAL A 9 -1.09 -18.26 -14.70
CA VAL A 9 -0.19 -17.36 -13.97
C VAL A 9 -0.48 -17.45 -12.47
N ILE A 10 0.57 -17.60 -11.65
CA ILE A 10 0.50 -17.38 -10.21
C ILE A 10 1.37 -16.17 -9.85
N VAL A 11 0.78 -15.21 -9.13
CA VAL A 11 1.45 -14.04 -8.57
C VAL A 11 1.60 -14.25 -7.06
N VAL A 12 2.80 -14.06 -6.52
CA VAL A 12 3.10 -14.18 -5.09
C VAL A 12 3.31 -12.80 -4.51
N GLY A 13 2.46 -12.41 -3.55
CA GLY A 13 2.43 -11.09 -2.93
C GLY A 13 1.38 -10.17 -3.56
N GLY A 14 0.45 -9.68 -2.74
CA GLY A 14 -0.66 -8.78 -3.05
C GLY A 14 -0.39 -7.32 -2.70
N GLY A 15 0.88 -6.91 -2.76
CA GLY A 15 1.28 -5.50 -2.77
C GLY A 15 0.87 -4.79 -4.06
N SER A 16 1.21 -3.50 -4.20
CA SER A 16 0.83 -2.70 -5.37
C SER A 16 1.29 -3.35 -6.70
N SER A 17 2.52 -3.86 -6.76
CA SER A 17 3.05 -4.54 -7.96
C SER A 17 2.34 -5.88 -8.22
N GLY A 18 2.01 -6.62 -7.18
CA GLY A 18 1.32 -7.91 -7.27
C GLY A 18 -0.11 -7.79 -7.76
N VAL A 19 -0.87 -6.85 -7.22
CA VAL A 19 -2.22 -6.53 -7.71
C VAL A 19 -2.15 -6.08 -9.17
N ALA A 20 -1.23 -5.19 -9.52
CA ALA A 20 -1.08 -4.74 -10.89
C ALA A 20 -0.77 -5.91 -11.85
N ALA A 21 0.16 -6.80 -11.48
CA ALA A 21 0.51 -7.97 -12.28
C ALA A 21 -0.65 -8.96 -12.42
N ALA A 22 -1.39 -9.21 -11.35
CA ALA A 22 -2.51 -10.15 -11.35
C ALA A 22 -3.67 -9.63 -12.20
N VAL A 23 -4.06 -8.36 -12.02
CA VAL A 23 -5.13 -7.70 -12.80
C VAL A 23 -4.76 -7.63 -14.28
N ALA A 24 -3.52 -7.26 -14.60
CA ALA A 24 -3.05 -7.24 -15.99
C ALA A 24 -3.09 -8.63 -16.64
N SER A 25 -2.64 -9.67 -15.92
CA SER A 25 -2.65 -11.05 -16.41
C SER A 25 -4.07 -11.55 -16.67
N ALA A 26 -4.99 -11.31 -15.74
CA ALA A 26 -6.39 -11.73 -15.86
C ALA A 26 -7.12 -10.98 -16.99
N ARG A 27 -6.90 -9.67 -17.13
CA ARG A 27 -7.44 -8.87 -18.25
C ARG A 27 -6.88 -9.28 -19.61
N ALA A 28 -5.68 -9.87 -19.65
CA ALA A 28 -5.11 -10.49 -20.84
C ALA A 28 -5.67 -11.90 -21.13
N GLY A 29 -6.60 -12.39 -20.31
CA GLY A 29 -7.30 -13.67 -20.49
C GLY A 29 -6.65 -14.87 -19.80
N ALA A 30 -5.63 -14.67 -18.95
CA ALA A 30 -4.98 -15.76 -18.22
C ALA A 30 -5.80 -16.17 -16.99
N ASN A 31 -5.96 -17.48 -16.76
CA ASN A 31 -6.46 -17.97 -15.47
C ASN A 31 -5.42 -17.65 -14.38
N THR A 32 -5.70 -16.65 -13.55
CA THR A 32 -4.70 -16.01 -12.67
C THR A 32 -5.03 -16.23 -11.21
N LEU A 33 -4.04 -16.70 -10.45
CA LEU A 33 -4.07 -16.80 -9.00
C LEU A 33 -3.14 -15.74 -8.38
N LEU A 34 -3.64 -14.99 -7.40
CA LEU A 34 -2.85 -14.12 -6.53
C LEU A 34 -2.82 -14.71 -5.12
N ILE A 35 -1.62 -14.98 -4.61
CA ILE A 35 -1.36 -15.50 -3.27
C ILE A 35 -0.87 -14.36 -2.40
N GLU A 36 -1.55 -14.09 -1.28
CA GLU A 36 -1.20 -13.05 -0.31
C GLU A 36 -1.10 -13.64 1.09
N GLN A 37 -0.04 -13.27 1.82
CA GLN A 37 0.22 -13.79 3.17
C GLN A 37 -0.67 -13.14 4.24
N ASN A 38 -1.16 -11.92 3.98
CA ASN A 38 -2.06 -11.19 4.85
C ASN A 38 -3.54 -11.44 4.48
N GLY A 39 -4.44 -10.97 5.34
CA GLY A 39 -5.89 -10.97 5.10
C GLY A 39 -6.41 -9.83 4.20
N TYR A 40 -5.52 -9.12 3.49
CA TYR A 40 -5.88 -7.94 2.70
C TYR A 40 -4.79 -7.59 1.66
N LEU A 41 -5.18 -6.85 0.62
CA LEU A 41 -4.30 -6.37 -0.46
C LEU A 41 -3.75 -4.97 -0.18
N GLY A 42 -2.74 -4.56 -0.98
CA GLY A 42 -2.22 -3.19 -1.04
C GLY A 42 -0.81 -3.01 -0.45
N GLY A 43 -0.23 -4.05 0.15
CA GLY A 43 1.15 -4.03 0.63
C GLY A 43 1.37 -2.94 1.69
N THR A 44 2.47 -2.20 1.60
CA THR A 44 2.79 -1.16 2.59
C THR A 44 1.82 0.01 2.60
N ALA A 45 1.14 0.29 1.48
CA ALA A 45 0.12 1.35 1.41
C ALA A 45 -1.06 1.07 2.36
N THR A 46 -1.38 -0.21 2.60
CA THR A 46 -2.49 -0.63 3.47
C THR A 46 -2.02 -1.22 4.80
N ALA A 47 -0.96 -2.04 4.80
CA ALA A 47 -0.43 -2.72 5.98
C ALA A 47 0.37 -1.78 6.90
N SER A 48 1.05 -0.80 6.32
CA SER A 48 2.00 0.08 7.02
C SER A 48 1.60 1.55 6.95
N LEU A 49 0.43 1.83 6.37
CA LEU A 49 -0.12 3.19 6.16
C LEU A 49 0.85 4.09 5.40
N VAL A 50 1.59 3.53 4.42
CA VAL A 50 2.44 4.33 3.52
C VAL A 50 1.53 5.10 2.56
N THR A 51 1.05 6.24 3.04
CA THR A 51 0.21 7.22 2.34
C THR A 51 0.86 8.59 2.50
N PRO A 52 1.03 9.36 1.42
CA PRO A 52 0.51 9.10 0.08
C PRO A 52 1.33 8.07 -0.71
N MET A 53 0.67 7.40 -1.66
CA MET A 53 1.35 6.70 -2.75
C MET A 53 1.98 7.74 -3.67
N MET A 54 3.31 7.71 -3.81
CA MET A 54 4.03 8.71 -4.61
C MET A 54 4.10 8.27 -6.09
N PRO A 55 3.82 9.16 -7.05
CA PRO A 55 4.04 8.86 -8.45
C PRO A 55 5.55 8.67 -8.70
N ASN A 56 5.89 7.70 -9.54
CA ASN A 56 7.27 7.47 -9.93
C ASN A 56 7.54 8.20 -11.24
N GLN A 57 8.58 9.04 -11.27
CA GLN A 57 8.98 9.77 -12.47
C GLN A 57 10.47 9.59 -12.74
N SER A 58 10.81 9.39 -14.01
CA SER A 58 12.20 9.37 -14.44
C SER A 58 12.37 10.24 -15.68
N LYS A 59 13.29 11.20 -15.62
CA LYS A 59 13.60 12.15 -16.72
C LYS A 59 12.35 12.86 -17.28
N GLY A 60 11.40 13.21 -16.39
CA GLY A 60 10.16 13.89 -16.75
C GLY A 60 9.05 12.99 -17.32
N VAL A 61 9.27 11.67 -17.37
CA VAL A 61 8.25 10.69 -17.76
C VAL A 61 7.61 10.10 -16.53
N ASN A 62 6.28 10.09 -16.48
CA ASN A 62 5.51 9.37 -15.48
C ASN A 62 5.62 7.87 -15.75
N LEU A 63 6.19 7.11 -14.82
CA LEU A 63 6.32 5.65 -14.90
C LEU A 63 5.15 4.93 -14.21
N THR A 64 4.29 5.68 -13.53
CA THR A 64 3.12 5.20 -12.79
C THR A 64 1.82 5.53 -13.54
N GLU A 65 1.78 5.26 -14.85
CA GLU A 65 0.56 5.36 -15.65
C GLU A 65 -0.26 4.04 -15.58
N GLY A 66 -1.40 3.98 -16.29
CA GLY A 66 -2.18 2.76 -16.45
C GLY A 66 -2.90 2.33 -15.17
N LEU A 67 -2.65 1.12 -14.68
CA LEU A 67 -3.36 0.56 -13.51
C LEU A 67 -3.22 1.43 -12.26
N TYR A 68 -2.09 2.11 -12.07
CA TYR A 68 -1.91 3.02 -10.94
C TYR A 68 -2.90 4.20 -11.00
N GLU A 69 -3.01 4.85 -12.15
CA GLU A 69 -3.94 5.97 -12.35
C GLU A 69 -5.39 5.49 -12.30
N GLU A 70 -5.69 4.32 -12.88
CA GLU A 70 -7.02 3.70 -12.80
C GLU A 70 -7.45 3.48 -11.35
N VAL A 71 -6.57 2.89 -10.53
CA VAL A 71 -6.81 2.65 -9.10
C VAL A 71 -7.12 3.97 -8.37
N LEU A 72 -6.27 4.99 -8.53
CA LEU A 72 -6.45 6.25 -7.82
C LEU A 72 -7.71 7.01 -8.27
N LEU A 73 -7.99 7.01 -9.59
CA LEU A 73 -9.16 7.67 -10.13
C LEU A 73 -10.45 7.00 -9.68
N ASP A 74 -10.53 5.68 -9.75
CA ASP A 74 -11.75 4.95 -9.39
C ASP A 74 -11.99 4.95 -7.86
N LEU A 75 -10.90 4.81 -7.08
CA LEU A 75 -10.96 4.93 -5.63
C LEU A 75 -11.42 6.34 -5.21
N ALA A 76 -10.97 7.40 -5.90
CA ALA A 76 -11.45 8.76 -5.65
C ALA A 76 -12.95 8.91 -6.02
N GLN A 77 -13.34 8.49 -7.23
CA GLN A 77 -14.66 8.81 -7.77
C GLN A 77 -15.79 7.94 -7.21
N ARG A 78 -15.56 6.63 -7.04
CA ARG A 78 -16.61 5.69 -6.61
C ARG A 78 -16.62 5.47 -5.11
N TRP A 79 -15.45 5.55 -4.46
CA TRP A 79 -15.30 5.21 -3.05
C TRP A 79 -15.03 6.44 -2.16
N GLY A 80 -14.66 7.59 -2.74
CA GLY A 80 -14.20 8.74 -1.96
C GLY A 80 -12.96 8.43 -1.13
N GLY A 81 -12.17 7.42 -1.55
CA GLY A 81 -11.05 6.85 -0.81
C GLY A 81 -9.68 7.36 -1.25
N ALA A 82 -9.61 8.23 -2.26
CA ALA A 82 -8.39 8.90 -2.68
C ALA A 82 -8.65 10.38 -2.92
N GLN A 83 -7.65 11.21 -2.65
CA GLN A 83 -7.74 12.66 -2.81
C GLN A 83 -6.44 13.22 -3.39
N ARG A 84 -6.58 14.31 -4.15
CA ARG A 84 -5.45 15.17 -4.51
C ARG A 84 -5.43 16.40 -3.62
N PHE A 85 -4.29 16.67 -3.00
CA PHE A 85 -4.08 17.83 -2.14
C PHE A 85 -3.23 18.92 -2.84
N SER A 86 -2.77 19.92 -2.08
CA SER A 86 -1.98 21.06 -2.57
C SER A 86 -0.61 20.67 -3.15
N ASP A 87 -0.11 19.49 -2.79
CA ASP A 87 1.10 18.88 -3.35
C ASP A 87 0.90 18.30 -4.77
N ASN A 88 -0.32 18.38 -5.30
CA ASN A 88 -0.74 17.83 -6.59
C ASN A 88 -0.57 16.30 -6.72
N ASN A 89 -0.33 15.59 -5.61
CA ASN A 89 -0.26 14.14 -5.59
C ASN A 89 -1.67 13.53 -5.45
N PRO A 90 -2.16 12.74 -6.42
CA PRO A 90 -3.45 12.06 -6.29
C PRO A 90 -3.43 10.83 -5.37
N GLY A 91 -2.27 10.41 -4.87
CA GLY A 91 -2.07 9.18 -4.12
C GLY A 91 -2.35 9.26 -2.62
N TRP A 92 -3.02 10.30 -2.13
CA TRP A 92 -3.47 10.34 -0.73
C TRP A 92 -4.68 9.43 -0.57
N VAL A 93 -4.43 8.22 -0.10
CA VAL A 93 -5.43 7.15 -0.03
C VAL A 93 -5.85 6.86 1.40
N ASN A 94 -7.13 6.55 1.58
CA ASN A 94 -7.65 5.89 2.77
C ASN A 94 -7.28 4.39 2.68
N PRO A 95 -6.44 3.87 3.59
CA PRO A 95 -5.91 2.52 3.49
C PRO A 95 -6.99 1.44 3.64
N GLU A 96 -8.06 1.69 4.41
CA GLU A 96 -9.14 0.72 4.58
C GLU A 96 -10.05 0.65 3.35
N LEU A 97 -10.37 1.81 2.75
CA LEU A 97 -11.12 1.83 1.49
C LEU A 97 -10.29 1.25 0.34
N LEU A 98 -8.98 1.48 0.34
CA LEU A 98 -8.07 0.86 -0.64
C LEU A 98 -8.09 -0.66 -0.53
N LYS A 99 -8.07 -1.27 0.66
CA LYS A 99 -8.17 -2.73 0.82
C LYS A 99 -9.44 -3.28 0.16
N ALA A 100 -10.60 -2.69 0.46
CA ALA A 100 -11.88 -3.12 -0.08
C ALA A 100 -11.96 -2.92 -1.60
N TYR A 101 -11.45 -1.78 -2.10
CA TYR A 101 -11.40 -1.51 -3.53
C TYR A 101 -10.51 -2.49 -4.29
N LEU A 102 -9.32 -2.82 -3.77
CA LEU A 102 -8.40 -3.76 -4.43
C LEU A 102 -9.01 -5.17 -4.50
N ASP A 103 -9.78 -5.58 -3.48
CA ASP A 103 -10.52 -6.84 -3.49
C ASP A 103 -11.61 -6.85 -4.60
N GLU A 104 -12.38 -5.76 -4.72
CA GLU A 104 -13.35 -5.58 -5.81
C GLU A 104 -12.66 -5.58 -7.19
N LEU A 105 -11.55 -4.86 -7.33
CA LEU A 105 -10.78 -4.76 -8.57
C LEU A 105 -10.29 -6.14 -9.03
N CYS A 106 -9.67 -6.90 -8.13
CA CYS A 106 -9.21 -8.26 -8.42
C CYS A 106 -10.37 -9.19 -8.80
N THR A 107 -11.47 -9.14 -8.05
CA THR A 107 -12.67 -9.94 -8.33
C THR A 107 -13.25 -9.61 -9.70
N THR A 108 -13.40 -8.33 -10.00
CA THR A 108 -13.95 -7.84 -11.28
C THR A 108 -13.05 -8.19 -12.46
N ALA A 109 -11.72 -8.18 -12.26
CA ALA A 109 -10.76 -8.59 -13.27
C ALA A 109 -10.72 -10.12 -13.51
N GLY A 110 -11.37 -10.93 -12.68
CA GLY A 110 -11.34 -12.39 -12.76
C GLY A 110 -10.11 -13.04 -12.11
N VAL A 111 -9.44 -12.32 -11.20
CA VAL A 111 -8.32 -12.87 -10.41
C VAL A 111 -8.89 -13.74 -9.29
N THR A 112 -8.39 -14.98 -9.15
CA THR A 112 -8.60 -15.75 -7.92
C THR A 112 -7.62 -15.27 -6.86
N VAL A 113 -8.11 -14.76 -5.74
CA VAL A 113 -7.25 -14.36 -4.62
C VAL A 113 -7.28 -15.41 -3.51
N ARG A 114 -6.13 -15.69 -2.91
CA ARG A 114 -5.98 -16.52 -1.72
C ARG A 114 -5.20 -15.74 -0.65
N TYR A 115 -5.94 -15.28 0.35
CA TYR A 115 -5.42 -14.62 1.54
C TYR A 115 -4.88 -15.63 2.55
N ASP A 116 -4.16 -15.13 3.56
CA ASP A 116 -3.58 -15.92 4.66
C ASP A 116 -2.75 -17.12 4.17
N MET A 117 -2.08 -16.92 3.04
CA MET A 117 -1.38 -17.99 2.32
C MET A 117 0.10 -17.68 2.23
N THR A 118 0.89 -18.42 3.01
CA THR A 118 2.34 -18.23 3.10
C THR A 118 3.05 -19.16 2.14
N LEU A 119 3.84 -18.63 1.20
CA LEU A 119 4.74 -19.44 0.37
C LEU A 119 5.86 -20.06 1.22
N ILE A 120 6.03 -21.38 1.16
CA ILE A 120 7.06 -22.10 1.93
C ILE A 120 8.03 -22.91 1.07
N GLY A 121 7.73 -23.11 -0.22
CA GLY A 121 8.62 -23.84 -1.10
C GLY A 121 8.19 -23.82 -2.56
N VAL A 122 9.14 -24.16 -3.43
CA VAL A 122 8.92 -24.31 -4.86
C VAL A 122 9.32 -25.71 -5.29
N GLU A 123 8.54 -26.29 -6.20
CA GLU A 123 8.95 -27.47 -6.97
C GLU A 123 9.53 -27.02 -8.30
N ARG A 124 10.57 -27.71 -8.75
CA ARG A 124 11.28 -27.37 -9.98
C ARG A 124 11.35 -28.61 -10.87
N HIS A 125 11.19 -28.38 -12.16
CA HIS A 125 11.49 -29.35 -13.20
C HIS A 125 12.55 -28.75 -14.11
N GLN A 126 13.79 -29.26 -14.01
CA GLN A 126 14.97 -28.66 -14.62
C GLN A 126 15.15 -27.21 -14.15
N GLU A 127 15.33 -26.27 -15.07
CA GLU A 127 15.51 -24.83 -14.81
C GLU A 127 14.19 -24.07 -14.58
N SER A 128 13.03 -24.76 -14.62
CA SER A 128 11.72 -24.13 -14.52
C SER A 128 11.00 -24.47 -13.21
N ILE A 129 10.30 -23.50 -12.63
CA ILE A 129 9.37 -23.73 -11.53
C ILE A 129 8.15 -24.48 -12.08
N SER A 130 7.70 -25.52 -11.38
CA SER A 130 6.55 -26.33 -11.78
C SER A 130 5.36 -26.22 -10.81
N ALA A 131 5.62 -25.91 -9.54
CA ALA A 131 4.58 -25.72 -8.52
C ALA A 131 5.08 -24.87 -7.35
N LEU A 132 4.13 -24.29 -6.63
CA LEU A 132 4.35 -23.66 -5.32
C LEU A 132 3.72 -24.53 -4.22
N ASN A 133 4.39 -24.57 -3.08
CA ASN A 133 3.88 -25.13 -1.83
C ASN A 133 3.64 -23.99 -0.85
N CYS A 134 2.42 -23.90 -0.32
CA CYS A 134 2.01 -22.86 0.59
C CYS A 134 1.43 -23.45 1.88
N ILE A 135 1.50 -22.70 2.98
CA ILE A 135 0.74 -22.99 4.20
C ILE A 135 -0.52 -22.13 4.19
N PHE A 136 -1.66 -22.79 4.46
CA PHE A 136 -2.94 -22.15 4.70
C PHE A 136 -3.58 -22.82 5.93
N HIS A 137 -3.83 -22.06 7.00
CA HIS A 137 -4.45 -22.55 8.23
C HIS A 137 -3.84 -23.87 8.77
N GLY A 138 -2.50 -23.96 8.76
CA GLY A 138 -1.76 -25.13 9.25
C GLY A 138 -1.71 -26.33 8.29
N GLN A 139 -2.26 -26.19 7.08
CA GLN A 139 -2.21 -27.22 6.04
C GLN A 139 -1.29 -26.81 4.90
N THR A 140 -0.56 -27.77 4.35
CA THR A 140 0.18 -27.56 3.10
C THR A 140 -0.76 -27.72 1.91
N VAL A 141 -0.81 -26.70 1.07
CA VAL A 141 -1.54 -26.69 -0.21
C VAL A 141 -0.56 -26.48 -1.36
N ARG A 142 -0.91 -27.01 -2.53
CA ARG A 142 -0.05 -27.03 -3.71
C ARG A 142 -0.73 -26.42 -4.91
N TYR A 143 -0.04 -25.52 -5.60
CA TYR A 143 -0.54 -24.82 -6.78
C TYR A 143 0.41 -24.96 -7.97
N GLN A 144 -0.13 -25.24 -9.15
CA GLN A 144 0.65 -25.34 -10.39
C GLN A 144 0.31 -24.21 -11.35
N ALA A 145 1.31 -23.73 -12.08
CA ALA A 145 1.11 -22.78 -13.17
C ALA A 145 2.18 -22.87 -14.26
N LYS A 146 1.89 -22.23 -15.39
CA LYS A 146 2.83 -22.08 -16.51
C LYS A 146 3.82 -20.94 -16.26
N ARG A 147 3.43 -19.90 -15.52
CA ARG A 147 4.23 -18.71 -15.21
C ARG A 147 4.04 -18.32 -13.75
N PHE A 148 5.10 -17.79 -13.16
CA PHE A 148 5.13 -17.32 -11.78
C PHE A 148 5.71 -15.90 -11.75
N ILE A 149 5.09 -15.02 -10.97
CA ILE A 149 5.54 -13.63 -10.79
C ILE A 149 5.84 -13.42 -9.31
N ASP A 150 7.07 -13.03 -9.01
CA ASP A 150 7.48 -12.66 -7.65
C ASP A 150 7.18 -11.18 -7.40
N ALA A 151 6.18 -10.92 -6.56
CA ALA A 151 5.80 -9.61 -6.05
C ALA A 151 5.77 -9.62 -4.51
N SER A 152 6.56 -10.50 -3.88
CA SER A 152 6.52 -10.77 -2.43
C SER A 152 7.16 -9.67 -1.56
N GLY A 153 7.73 -8.64 -2.17
CA GLY A 153 8.46 -7.55 -1.51
C GLY A 153 9.88 -7.93 -1.10
N ASN A 154 10.09 -9.15 -0.60
CA ASN A 154 11.39 -9.66 -0.13
C ASN A 154 12.03 -10.69 -1.07
N ALA A 155 11.53 -10.79 -2.31
CA ALA A 155 11.96 -11.77 -3.30
C ALA A 155 11.90 -13.23 -2.80
N THR A 156 10.92 -13.56 -1.95
CA THR A 156 10.76 -14.87 -1.33
C THR A 156 10.64 -15.99 -2.36
N LEU A 157 9.87 -15.79 -3.44
CA LEU A 157 9.72 -16.80 -4.48
C LEU A 157 11.05 -17.01 -5.23
N SER A 158 11.72 -15.92 -5.58
CA SER A 158 13.00 -15.93 -6.30
C SER A 158 14.10 -16.59 -5.45
N TYR A 159 14.14 -16.27 -4.16
CA TYR A 159 15.05 -16.89 -3.19
C TYR A 159 14.81 -18.40 -3.06
N LEU A 160 13.56 -18.83 -2.86
CA LEU A 160 13.21 -20.26 -2.80
C LEU A 160 13.51 -20.99 -4.12
N ALA A 161 13.46 -20.27 -5.24
CA ALA A 161 13.89 -20.74 -6.55
C ALA A 161 15.39 -20.57 -6.79
N ASN A 162 16.25 -20.38 -5.78
CA ASN A 162 17.70 -20.25 -5.94
C ASN A 162 18.13 -19.28 -7.06
N VAL A 163 17.38 -18.21 -7.28
CA VAL A 163 17.78 -17.15 -8.20
C VAL A 163 18.95 -16.39 -7.55
N PRO A 164 20.05 -16.11 -8.27
CA PRO A 164 21.12 -15.28 -7.72
C PRO A 164 20.60 -13.89 -7.32
N MET A 165 20.84 -13.51 -6.07
CA MET A 165 20.39 -12.23 -5.50
C MET A 165 21.58 -11.30 -5.25
N LEU A 166 21.31 -9.99 -5.25
CA LEU A 166 22.26 -9.01 -4.74
C LEU A 166 22.26 -9.02 -3.20
N ASP A 167 23.38 -8.61 -2.60
CA ASP A 167 23.49 -8.49 -1.15
C ASP A 167 22.55 -7.41 -0.60
N ASP A 168 22.03 -7.64 0.60
CA ASP A 168 21.17 -6.68 1.31
C ASP A 168 22.02 -5.64 2.03
N GLU A 169 21.92 -4.37 1.61
CA GLU A 169 22.68 -3.25 2.18
C GLU A 169 22.00 -2.60 3.41
N GLY A 170 20.89 -3.18 3.89
CA GLY A 170 20.25 -2.80 5.15
C GLY A 170 18.77 -2.43 4.99
N HIS A 171 18.07 -2.45 6.12
CA HIS A 171 16.63 -2.18 6.17
C HIS A 171 16.33 -0.72 6.55
N GLN A 172 15.26 -0.17 5.98
CA GLN A 172 14.68 1.08 6.49
C GLN A 172 14.18 0.90 7.93
N ALA A 173 14.16 1.99 8.70
CA ALA A 173 13.69 1.97 10.08
C ALA A 173 12.24 1.47 10.18
N LEU A 174 11.98 0.57 11.14
CA LEU A 174 10.70 -0.09 11.36
C LEU A 174 9.85 0.69 12.39
N SER A 175 9.39 1.88 12.04
CA SER A 175 8.35 2.57 12.83
C SER A 175 6.98 2.34 12.19
N LEU A 176 6.02 1.84 12.95
CA LEU A 176 4.66 1.64 12.47
C LEU A 176 3.84 2.92 12.69
N ARG A 177 3.24 3.45 11.61
CA ARG A 177 2.20 4.48 11.72
C ARG A 177 0.96 3.89 12.38
N PHE A 178 0.20 4.68 13.12
CA PHE A 178 -1.01 4.21 13.79
C PHE A 178 -2.25 4.97 13.30
N ILE A 179 -3.42 4.38 13.52
CA ILE A 179 -4.72 5.02 13.29
C ILE A 179 -5.31 5.41 14.64
N MET A 180 -5.70 6.67 14.79
CA MET A 180 -6.41 7.16 15.98
C MET A 180 -7.89 7.35 15.67
N GLY A 181 -8.75 6.73 16.47
CA GLY A 181 -10.20 6.93 16.45
C GLY A 181 -10.67 7.92 17.51
N GLY A 182 -11.94 8.34 17.43
CA GLY A 182 -12.54 9.24 18.43
C GLY A 182 -12.18 10.73 18.25
N VAL A 183 -11.55 11.09 17.14
CA VAL A 183 -11.22 12.47 16.79
C VAL A 183 -12.38 13.12 16.04
N ASN A 184 -12.85 14.27 16.51
CA ASN A 184 -13.78 15.09 15.74
C ASN A 184 -13.01 15.80 14.62
N LEU A 185 -13.03 15.22 13.42
CA LEU A 185 -12.28 15.72 12.27
C LEU A 185 -12.72 17.10 11.78
N GLU A 186 -13.99 17.47 11.96
CA GLU A 186 -14.49 18.81 11.62
C GLU A 186 -13.87 19.85 12.54
N GLN A 187 -13.92 19.60 13.86
CA GLN A 187 -13.31 20.49 14.84
C GLN A 187 -11.78 20.58 14.67
N LEU A 188 -11.11 19.45 14.39
CA LEU A 188 -9.68 19.43 14.11
C LEU A 188 -9.35 20.23 12.84
N ALA A 189 -10.12 20.05 11.76
CA ALA A 189 -9.94 20.80 10.53
C ALA A 189 -10.09 22.32 10.75
N ASP A 190 -11.12 22.74 11.50
CA ASP A 190 -11.33 24.15 11.82
C ASP A 190 -10.25 24.72 12.74
N TRP A 191 -9.67 23.91 13.63
CA TRP A 191 -8.51 24.30 14.44
C TRP A 191 -7.25 24.47 13.57
N ILE A 192 -6.96 23.51 12.67
CA ILE A 192 -5.80 23.61 11.77
C ILE A 192 -5.91 24.85 10.87
N ARG A 193 -7.11 25.18 10.35
CA ARG A 193 -7.34 26.39 9.53
C ARG A 193 -7.02 27.71 10.24
N GLN A 194 -7.06 27.74 11.58
CA GLN A 194 -6.68 28.94 12.33
C GLN A 194 -5.17 29.19 12.26
N TRP A 195 -4.38 28.13 12.10
CA TRP A 195 -2.92 28.18 11.93
C TRP A 195 -2.50 28.28 10.46
N ASP A 196 -3.19 27.53 9.58
CA ASP A 196 -2.92 27.45 8.16
C ASP A 196 -4.16 27.79 7.32
N PRO A 197 -4.58 29.07 7.29
CA PRO A 197 -5.80 29.48 6.59
C PRO A 197 -5.68 29.34 5.06
N ASP A 198 -4.46 29.33 4.53
CA ASP A 198 -4.15 29.25 3.10
C ASP A 198 -3.90 27.80 2.63
N ASN A 199 -3.95 26.81 3.52
CA ASN A 199 -3.62 25.39 3.25
C ASN A 199 -2.22 25.20 2.62
N LYS A 200 -1.21 25.91 3.13
CA LYS A 200 0.18 25.86 2.63
C LYS A 200 0.90 24.59 3.06
N ASN A 201 0.75 24.19 4.31
CA ASN A 201 1.42 23.03 4.92
C ASN A 201 0.43 21.91 5.25
N SER A 202 -0.84 22.26 5.39
CA SER A 202 -1.94 21.35 5.68
C SER A 202 -2.90 21.33 4.52
N ALA A 203 -3.39 20.15 4.17
CA ALA A 203 -4.40 19.98 3.16
C ALA A 203 -5.69 19.51 3.83
N ILE A 204 -6.76 20.28 3.67
CA ILE A 204 -8.05 19.99 4.30
C ILE A 204 -9.12 19.94 3.22
N TYR A 205 -9.78 18.80 3.10
CA TYR A 205 -10.84 18.56 2.14
C TYR A 205 -12.11 18.08 2.83
N ARG A 206 -13.25 18.66 2.45
CA ARG A 206 -14.58 18.20 2.85
C ARG A 206 -15.23 17.53 1.65
N HIS A 207 -15.36 16.22 1.71
CA HIS A 207 -16.01 15.43 0.68
C HIS A 207 -17.52 15.77 0.61
N PRO A 208 -18.17 15.70 -0.57
CA PRO A 208 -19.60 16.01 -0.72
C PRO A 208 -20.55 15.23 0.20
N ASN A 209 -20.15 14.03 0.64
CA ASN A 209 -20.91 13.23 1.63
C ASN A 209 -20.75 13.74 3.08
N GLY A 210 -20.01 14.81 3.32
CA GLY A 210 -19.80 15.43 4.62
C GLY A 210 -18.56 14.95 5.38
N HIS A 211 -17.82 13.96 4.88
CA HIS A 211 -16.60 13.48 5.52
C HIS A 211 -15.42 14.43 5.30
N TYR A 212 -14.54 14.54 6.30
CA TYR A 212 -13.31 15.30 6.20
C TYR A 212 -12.12 14.37 5.93
N MET A 213 -11.27 14.77 4.99
CA MET A 213 -9.92 14.23 4.80
C MET A 213 -8.94 15.37 5.04
N LEU A 214 -7.96 15.15 5.90
CA LEU A 214 -6.93 16.13 6.15
C LEU A 214 -5.55 15.47 6.21
N SER A 215 -4.54 16.23 5.84
CA SER A 215 -3.12 15.91 6.04
C SER A 215 -2.42 17.15 6.56
N THR A 216 -1.49 16.98 7.48
CA THR A 216 -0.59 18.03 7.94
C THR A 216 0.73 17.37 8.32
N ALA A 217 1.77 18.16 8.50
CA ALA A 217 3.04 17.66 8.98
C ALA A 217 3.77 18.76 9.76
N HIS A 218 4.79 18.35 10.50
CA HIS A 218 5.70 19.24 11.18
C HIS A 218 7.06 18.57 11.34
N THR A 219 8.13 19.34 11.18
CA THR A 219 9.49 18.97 11.53
C THR A 219 10.20 20.12 12.24
N LEU A 220 11.19 19.81 13.09
CA LEU A 220 11.94 20.83 13.83
C LEU A 220 13.05 21.52 13.03
N ASP A 221 13.44 20.94 11.90
CA ASP A 221 14.53 21.44 11.04
C ASP A 221 14.09 22.49 10.02
N ASP A 222 12.78 22.74 9.89
CA ASP A 222 12.21 23.74 8.99
C ASP A 222 11.29 24.72 9.73
N ASP A 223 11.69 25.99 9.75
CA ASP A 223 10.96 27.07 10.39
C ASP A 223 9.66 27.45 9.65
N SER A 224 9.42 26.91 8.45
CA SER A 224 8.26 27.22 7.62
C SER A 224 6.98 26.50 8.04
N TRP A 225 7.05 25.51 8.93
CA TRP A 225 5.88 24.75 9.38
C TRP A 225 4.97 25.57 10.31
N LEU A 226 3.74 25.80 9.86
CA LEU A 226 2.76 26.65 10.55
C LEU A 226 2.29 26.11 11.91
N LEU A 227 2.41 24.81 12.17
CA LEU A 227 2.10 24.21 13.46
C LEU A 227 3.27 24.24 14.46
N ARG A 228 4.46 24.72 14.07
CA ARG A 228 5.64 24.73 14.94
C ARG A 228 5.40 25.37 16.31
N PRO A 229 4.70 26.52 16.45
CA PRO A 229 4.46 27.11 17.77
C PRO A 229 3.73 26.16 18.74
N VAL A 230 2.87 25.28 18.22
CA VAL A 230 2.15 24.26 19.02
C VAL A 230 3.11 23.20 19.54
N PHE A 231 4.03 22.72 18.70
CA PHE A 231 5.05 21.75 19.09
C PHE A 231 6.07 22.35 20.07
N GLU A 232 6.49 23.60 19.85
CA GLU A 232 7.38 24.32 20.77
C GLU A 232 6.74 24.55 22.15
N GLU A 233 5.43 24.82 22.20
CA GLU A 233 4.67 24.88 23.44
C GLU A 233 4.63 23.51 24.14
N GLY A 234 4.35 22.44 23.39
CA GLY A 234 4.40 21.07 23.93
C GLY A 234 5.76 20.68 24.51
N LEU A 235 6.86 21.06 23.86
CA LEU A 235 8.22 20.86 24.38
C LEU A 235 8.45 21.67 25.66
N ARG A 236 8.05 22.95 25.66
CA ARG A 236 8.21 23.85 26.81
C ARG A 236 7.43 23.38 28.04
N GLU A 237 6.24 22.82 27.83
CA GLU A 237 5.39 22.26 28.88
C GLU A 237 5.76 20.84 29.28
N GLY A 238 6.68 20.18 28.56
CA GLY A 238 7.09 18.80 28.81
C GLY A 238 6.03 17.76 28.45
N LEU A 239 5.12 18.09 27.53
CA LEU A 239 4.09 17.17 27.01
C LEU A 239 4.65 16.19 25.98
N ILE A 240 5.72 16.59 25.27
CA ILE A 240 6.44 15.80 24.28
C ILE A 240 7.96 16.00 24.44
N THR A 241 8.74 15.10 23.88
CA THR A 241 10.21 15.14 23.80
C THR A 241 10.68 15.70 22.45
N GLU A 242 11.95 16.13 22.36
CA GLU A 242 12.54 16.56 21.08
C GLU A 242 12.50 15.47 20.02
N ALA A 243 12.65 14.20 20.42
CA ALA A 243 12.58 13.06 19.51
C ALA A 243 11.16 12.87 18.94
N GLU A 244 10.12 13.10 19.74
CA GLU A 244 8.72 13.04 19.31
C GLU A 244 8.32 14.24 18.45
N ALA A 245 8.92 15.41 18.71
CA ALA A 245 8.71 16.60 17.90
C ALA A 245 9.51 16.60 16.58
N ALA A 246 10.53 15.75 16.44
CA ALA A 246 11.42 15.72 15.29
C ALA A 246 10.68 15.53 13.95
N TYR A 247 9.63 14.70 13.95
CA TYR A 247 8.79 14.47 12.78
C TYR A 247 7.37 14.09 13.19
N PHE A 248 6.39 14.83 12.66
CA PHE A 248 4.96 14.55 12.79
C PHE A 248 4.30 14.59 11.40
N GLN A 249 3.44 13.60 11.12
CA GLN A 249 2.60 13.54 9.92
C GLN A 249 1.34 12.69 10.13
#